data_AF-A0A2G9C668-F1
#
_entry.id   AF-A0A2G9C668-F1
#
_cell.length_a   1.000
_cell.length_b   1.000
_cell.length_c   1.000
_cell.angle_alpha   90.00
_cell.angle_beta   90.00
_cell.angle_gamma   90.00
#
_symmetry.space_group_name_H-M   'P 1'
#
loop_
_entity.id
_entity.type
_entity.pdbx_description
1 polymer ?
#
loop_
_entity_poly.entity_id
_entity_poly.type
_entity_poly.pdbx_seq_one_letter_code
_entity_poly.pdbx_strand_id
1 'polypeptide(L)'
;MERKQQLDGAAVVILLGCCVLWGLNQVAAKAALTEIGPLWQAALRSGLAGLLVWGFAVARGIALFRPDGSLPGGLLAGLLFAAEFACIFVGLQYTTASRMVVFLYLSPFVVALGMPLISPAERLTMRQTAGLLIAFGAVAFAFGEGLHGTGQAMQWLGDALGVLAALLWGGTTLAIRATRLSSASAEKTLLYQLGVSALALAAGALATGEALPPAWSWRLVGLFGFQAVIVSFASYLLWFWLIRHYPATRLSSFTLSTPLFGLLAGALLLGEPITPRLMLALAGLAAGIVMVNR
;
A
#
# COMPACT_ATOMS: atom_id res chain seq x y z
N MET A 1 15.39 23.06 -9.14
CA MET A 1 14.28 23.60 -8.34
C MET A 1 14.60 23.33 -6.87
N GLU A 2 14.62 24.38 -6.05
CA GLU A 2 14.90 24.30 -4.61
C GLU A 2 13.84 23.48 -3.87
N ARG A 3 14.28 22.66 -2.90
CA ARG A 3 13.39 21.86 -2.04
C ARG A 3 12.67 22.81 -1.08
N LYS A 4 11.33 22.89 -1.16
CA LYS A 4 10.56 23.79 -0.30
C LYS A 4 10.62 23.31 1.16
N GLN A 5 10.80 24.25 2.10
CA GLN A 5 10.87 23.95 3.54
C GLN A 5 9.50 23.74 4.19
N GLN A 6 8.43 24.21 3.55
CA GLN A 6 7.04 24.09 4.03
C GLN A 6 6.11 23.57 2.93
N LEU A 7 5.02 22.90 3.33
CA LEU A 7 3.94 22.51 2.43
C LEU A 7 3.10 23.73 2.12
N ASP A 8 2.90 24.05 0.84
CA ASP A 8 1.92 25.04 0.42
C ASP A 8 0.51 24.44 0.38
N GLY A 9 -0.52 25.29 0.35
CA GLY A 9 -1.92 24.84 0.36
C GLY A 9 -2.26 23.88 -0.79
N ALA A 10 -1.65 24.08 -1.96
CA ALA A 10 -1.81 23.19 -3.11
C ALA A 10 -1.25 21.79 -2.82
N ALA A 11 -0.04 21.69 -2.24
CA ALA A 11 0.54 20.40 -1.85
C ALA A 11 -0.31 19.68 -0.79
N VAL A 12 -0.90 20.41 0.15
CA VAL A 12 -1.81 19.84 1.16
C VAL A 12 -3.06 19.27 0.49
N VAL A 13 -3.72 20.03 -0.39
CA VAL A 13 -4.92 19.57 -1.12
C VAL A 13 -4.60 18.33 -1.97
N ILE A 14 -3.49 18.35 -2.69
CA ILE A 14 -3.05 17.21 -3.49
C ILE A 14 -2.82 15.97 -2.61
N LEU A 15 -2.13 16.14 -1.48
CA LEU A 15 -1.79 15.05 -0.59
C LEU A 15 -3.02 14.45 0.10
N LEU A 16 -3.97 15.29 0.54
CA LEU A 16 -5.26 14.84 1.04
C LEU A 16 -6.05 14.11 -0.04
N GLY A 17 -6.03 14.62 -1.28
CA GLY A 17 -6.59 13.93 -2.44
C GLY A 17 -5.99 12.54 -2.62
N CYS A 18 -4.67 12.39 -2.56
CA CYS A 18 -4.00 11.09 -2.59
C CYS A 18 -4.48 10.18 -1.45
N CYS A 19 -4.59 10.69 -0.22
CA CYS A 19 -5.06 9.91 0.93
C CYS A 19 -6.50 9.40 0.73
N VAL A 20 -7.38 10.24 0.20
CA VAL A 20 -8.76 9.86 -0.14
C VAL A 20 -8.75 8.78 -1.23
N LEU A 21 -7.99 8.97 -2.30
CA LEU A 21 -7.88 8.01 -3.40
C LEU A 21 -7.34 6.65 -2.93
N TRP A 22 -6.34 6.65 -2.07
CA TRP A 22 -5.74 5.44 -1.52
C TRP A 22 -6.68 4.72 -0.55
N GLY A 23 -7.46 5.45 0.25
CA GLY A 23 -8.51 4.86 1.09
C GLY A 23 -9.61 4.24 0.25
N LEU A 24 -10.09 4.97 -0.76
CA LEU A 24 -11.12 4.51 -1.70
C LEU A 24 -10.63 3.32 -2.54
N ASN A 25 -9.32 3.18 -2.77
CA ASN A 25 -8.75 2.07 -3.50
C ASN A 25 -9.09 0.71 -2.89
N GLN A 26 -9.11 0.57 -1.57
CA GLN A 26 -9.42 -0.72 -0.92
C GLN A 26 -10.90 -1.08 -1.08
N VAL A 27 -11.77 -0.08 -1.05
CA VAL A 27 -13.21 -0.23 -1.35
C VAL A 27 -13.42 -0.63 -2.81
N ALA A 28 -12.78 0.08 -3.74
CA ALA A 28 -12.86 -0.24 -5.16
C ALA A 28 -12.29 -1.62 -5.48
N ALA A 29 -11.19 -2.00 -4.82
CA ALA A 29 -10.59 -3.32 -4.96
C ALA A 29 -11.57 -4.40 -4.53
N LYS A 30 -12.17 -4.27 -3.34
CA LYS A 30 -13.15 -5.21 -2.82
C LYS A 30 -14.42 -5.29 -3.67
N ALA A 31 -14.91 -4.15 -4.16
CA ALA A 31 -16.10 -4.09 -5.01
C ALA A 31 -15.92 -4.80 -6.36
N ALA A 32 -14.68 -4.87 -6.88
CA ALA A 32 -14.35 -5.54 -8.12
C ALA A 32 -14.19 -7.07 -7.95
N LEU A 33 -13.84 -7.55 -6.75
CA LEU A 33 -13.68 -8.99 -6.45
C LEU A 33 -14.95 -9.82 -6.64
N THR A 34 -16.12 -9.18 -6.80
CA THR A 34 -17.37 -9.87 -7.14
C THR A 34 -17.45 -10.29 -8.61
N GLU A 35 -16.60 -9.73 -9.47
CA GLU A 35 -16.63 -9.96 -10.93
C GLU A 35 -15.33 -10.56 -11.46
N ILE A 36 -14.19 -10.30 -10.81
CA ILE A 36 -12.87 -10.80 -11.19
C ILE A 36 -12.19 -11.42 -9.97
N GLY A 37 -11.46 -12.50 -10.18
CA GLY A 37 -10.71 -13.11 -9.08
C GLY A 37 -9.56 -12.22 -8.57
N PRO A 38 -9.08 -12.48 -7.35
CA PRO A 38 -8.13 -11.61 -6.67
C PRO A 38 -6.78 -11.50 -7.38
N LEU A 39 -6.25 -12.62 -7.89
CA LEU A 39 -4.90 -12.62 -8.48
C LEU A 39 -4.91 -11.99 -9.87
N TRP A 40 -5.92 -12.25 -10.70
CA TRP A 40 -6.08 -11.58 -11.98
C TRP A 40 -6.31 -10.09 -11.82
N GLN A 41 -7.15 -9.68 -10.86
CA GLN A 41 -7.40 -8.27 -10.61
C GLN A 41 -6.10 -7.54 -10.26
N ALA A 42 -5.29 -8.11 -9.35
CA ALA A 42 -4.01 -7.52 -8.96
C ALA A 42 -2.98 -7.56 -10.11
N ALA A 43 -2.89 -8.67 -10.84
CA ALA A 43 -1.97 -8.84 -11.96
C ALA A 43 -2.24 -7.83 -13.08
N LEU A 44 -3.50 -7.72 -13.52
CA LEU A 44 -3.89 -6.81 -14.60
C LEU A 44 -3.71 -5.35 -14.17
N ARG A 45 -4.01 -5.02 -12.91
CA ARG A 45 -3.82 -3.69 -12.35
C ARG A 45 -2.35 -3.30 -12.41
N SER A 46 -1.47 -4.17 -11.90
CA SER A 46 -0.03 -3.96 -11.94
C SER A 46 0.51 -3.89 -13.36
N GLY A 47 0.00 -4.74 -14.27
CA GLY A 47 0.38 -4.76 -15.67
C GLY A 47 0.05 -3.45 -16.38
N LEU A 48 -1.20 -2.97 -16.28
CA LEU A 48 -1.62 -1.72 -16.91
C LEU A 48 -0.88 -0.52 -16.31
N ALA A 49 -0.77 -0.42 -14.98
CA ALA A 49 -0.02 0.65 -14.35
C ALA A 49 1.48 0.60 -14.75
N GLY A 50 2.07 -0.58 -14.84
CA GLY A 50 3.45 -0.77 -15.27
C GLY A 50 3.69 -0.31 -16.71
N LEU A 51 2.78 -0.63 -17.63
CA LEU A 51 2.82 -0.15 -19.01
C LEU A 51 2.72 1.38 -19.08
N LEU A 52 1.86 2.00 -18.27
CA LEU A 52 1.73 3.46 -18.22
C LEU A 52 2.99 4.12 -17.65
N VAL A 53 3.57 3.58 -16.57
CA VAL A 53 4.85 4.06 -16.00
C VAL A 53 5.98 3.92 -17.02
N TRP A 54 6.05 2.79 -17.72
CA TRP A 54 7.04 2.56 -18.77
C TRP A 54 6.88 3.55 -19.92
N GLY A 55 5.66 3.74 -20.44
CA GLY A 55 5.37 4.72 -21.48
C GLY A 55 5.72 6.16 -21.07
N PHE A 56 5.40 6.54 -19.83
CA PHE A 56 5.78 7.84 -19.27
C PHE A 56 7.30 8.01 -19.19
N ALA A 57 8.02 7.00 -18.72
CA ALA A 57 9.48 7.03 -18.62
C ALA A 57 10.16 7.15 -19.98
N VAL A 58 9.66 6.41 -20.99
CA VAL A 58 10.13 6.50 -22.38
C VAL A 58 9.87 7.91 -22.94
N ALA A 59 8.67 8.46 -22.76
CA ALA A 59 8.33 9.80 -23.23
C ALA A 59 9.21 10.91 -22.59
N ARG A 60 9.72 10.68 -21.38
CA ARG A 60 10.63 11.59 -20.65
C ARG A 60 12.11 11.30 -20.88
N GLY A 61 12.46 10.30 -21.69
CA GLY A 61 13.85 9.91 -21.95
C GLY A 61 14.58 9.34 -20.72
N ILE A 62 13.85 8.77 -19.77
CA ILE A 62 14.43 8.18 -18.54
C ILE A 62 15.04 6.83 -18.88
N ALA A 63 16.34 6.68 -18.64
CA ALA A 63 17.07 5.45 -18.96
C ALA A 63 16.83 4.34 -17.92
N LEU A 64 15.76 3.56 -18.11
CA LEU A 64 15.33 2.52 -17.17
C LEU A 64 16.23 1.28 -17.15
N PHE A 65 16.69 0.80 -18.31
CA PHE A 65 17.34 -0.51 -18.44
C PHE A 65 18.88 -0.47 -18.37
N ARG A 66 19.45 0.58 -17.78
CA ARG A 66 20.91 0.64 -17.59
C ARG A 66 21.38 -0.38 -16.53
N PRO A 67 22.50 -1.08 -16.76
CA PRO A 67 23.11 -1.96 -15.77
C PRO A 67 23.76 -1.11 -14.67
N ASP A 68 23.00 -0.86 -13.61
CA ASP A 68 23.41 -0.08 -12.43
C ASP A 68 23.50 -0.95 -11.16
N GLY A 69 23.30 -2.26 -11.30
CA GLY A 69 23.28 -3.20 -10.17
C GLY A 69 21.99 -3.15 -9.34
N SER A 70 20.95 -2.43 -9.79
CA SER A 70 19.66 -2.38 -9.10
C SER A 70 18.82 -3.66 -9.26
N LEU A 71 19.16 -4.53 -10.23
CA LEU A 71 18.31 -5.67 -10.61
C LEU A 71 17.98 -6.63 -9.44
N PRO A 72 18.95 -7.13 -8.63
CA PRO A 72 18.61 -8.04 -7.53
C PRO A 72 17.69 -7.40 -6.49
N GLY A 73 17.96 -6.13 -6.13
CA GLY A 73 17.10 -5.37 -5.21
C GLY A 73 15.73 -5.06 -5.81
N GLY A 74 15.67 -4.80 -7.12
CA GLY A 74 14.44 -4.59 -7.88
C GLY A 74 13.56 -5.84 -7.92
N LEU A 75 14.14 -7.00 -8.18
CA LEU A 75 13.43 -8.28 -8.16
C LEU A 75 12.92 -8.62 -6.76
N LEU A 76 13.74 -8.42 -5.71
CA LEU A 76 13.32 -8.62 -4.33
C LEU A 76 12.15 -7.70 -3.96
N ALA A 77 12.28 -6.39 -4.23
CA ALA A 77 11.22 -5.42 -3.98
C ALA A 77 9.95 -5.77 -4.76
N GLY A 78 10.08 -6.22 -6.01
CA GLY A 78 8.94 -6.62 -6.83
C GLY A 78 8.26 -7.91 -6.39
N LEU A 79 9.00 -8.89 -5.89
CA LEU A 79 8.43 -10.10 -5.31
C LEU A 79 7.71 -9.84 -3.99
N LEU A 80 8.29 -8.99 -3.12
CA LEU A 80 7.65 -8.57 -1.87
C LEU A 80 6.36 -7.78 -2.16
N PHE A 81 6.39 -6.86 -3.13
CA PHE A 81 5.21 -6.13 -3.59
C PHE A 81 4.16 -7.06 -4.21
N ALA A 82 4.56 -8.05 -5.01
CA ALA A 82 3.65 -9.06 -5.54
C ALA A 82 2.95 -9.83 -4.41
N ALA A 83 3.73 -10.34 -3.46
CA ALA A 83 3.21 -11.08 -2.31
C ALA A 83 2.30 -10.21 -1.44
N GLU A 84 2.63 -8.93 -1.23
CA GLU A 84 1.80 -7.95 -0.52
C GLU A 84 0.42 -7.87 -1.17
N PHE A 85 0.36 -7.61 -2.48
CA PHE A 85 -0.90 -7.46 -3.19
C PHE A 85 -1.69 -8.76 -3.30
N ALA A 86 -1.02 -9.92 -3.40
CA ALA A 86 -1.70 -11.22 -3.25
C ALA A 86 -2.41 -11.32 -1.90
N CYS A 87 -1.71 -10.98 -0.81
CA CYS A 87 -2.29 -11.02 0.54
C CYS A 87 -3.46 -10.04 0.68
N ILE A 88 -3.35 -8.81 0.16
CA ILE A 88 -4.44 -7.83 0.19
C ILE A 88 -5.67 -8.36 -0.55
N PHE A 89 -5.50 -8.78 -1.81
CA PHE A 89 -6.64 -9.09 -2.67
C PHE A 89 -7.31 -10.40 -2.25
N VAL A 90 -6.51 -11.42 -1.89
CA VAL A 90 -7.05 -12.65 -1.32
C VAL A 90 -7.72 -12.37 0.03
N GLY A 91 -7.09 -11.55 0.88
CA GLY A 91 -7.59 -11.21 2.22
C GLY A 91 -8.90 -10.43 2.20
N LEU A 92 -9.11 -9.54 1.22
CA LEU A 92 -10.34 -8.77 1.03
C LEU A 92 -11.58 -9.64 0.75
N GLN A 93 -11.40 -10.90 0.37
CA GLN A 93 -12.51 -11.87 0.25
C GLN A 93 -13.04 -12.31 1.63
N TYR A 94 -12.23 -12.19 2.68
CA TYR A 94 -12.54 -12.69 4.01
C TYR A 94 -12.72 -11.58 5.06
N THR A 95 -12.21 -10.37 4.81
CA THR A 95 -12.33 -9.23 5.72
C THR A 95 -12.94 -7.99 5.06
N THR A 96 -13.13 -6.94 5.84
CA THR A 96 -13.65 -5.66 5.36
C THR A 96 -12.55 -4.80 4.72
N ALA A 97 -12.91 -3.99 3.73
CA ALA A 97 -12.00 -3.00 3.16
C ALA A 97 -11.49 -2.06 4.27
N SER A 98 -12.40 -1.66 5.17
CA SER A 98 -12.09 -0.84 6.35
C SER A 98 -10.99 -1.47 7.22
N ARG A 99 -11.10 -2.76 7.54
CA ARG A 99 -10.09 -3.49 8.33
C ARG A 99 -8.78 -3.66 7.60
N MET A 100 -8.84 -4.02 6.31
CA MET A 100 -7.66 -4.18 5.47
C MET A 100 -6.81 -2.91 5.45
N VAL A 101 -7.43 -1.72 5.29
CA VAL A 101 -6.68 -0.45 5.30
C VAL A 101 -5.98 -0.21 6.65
N VAL A 102 -6.67 -0.50 7.76
CA VAL A 102 -6.11 -0.31 9.11
C VAL A 102 -4.90 -1.23 9.33
N PHE A 103 -5.00 -2.51 8.98
CA PHE A 103 -3.88 -3.44 9.15
C PHE A 103 -2.69 -3.12 8.24
N LEU A 104 -2.94 -2.72 6.99
CA LEU A 104 -1.88 -2.30 6.06
C LEU A 104 -1.02 -1.15 6.60
N TYR A 105 -1.62 -0.24 7.35
CA TYR A 105 -0.93 0.90 7.96
C TYR A 105 -0.08 0.54 9.18
N LEU A 106 0.11 -0.75 9.46
CA LEU A 106 1.19 -1.22 10.33
C LEU A 106 2.58 -1.13 9.64
N SER A 107 2.64 -1.07 8.31
CA SER A 107 3.89 -1.06 7.52
C SER A 107 4.94 -0.02 7.98
N PRO A 108 4.59 1.26 8.27
CA PRO A 108 5.56 2.23 8.78
C PRO A 108 6.29 1.78 10.05
N PHE A 109 5.63 1.02 10.91
CA PHE A 109 6.24 0.49 12.13
C PHE A 109 7.20 -0.66 11.86
N VAL A 110 6.92 -1.47 10.84
CA VAL A 110 7.83 -2.51 10.34
C VAL A 110 9.12 -1.86 9.82
N VAL A 111 8.98 -0.77 9.07
CA VAL A 111 10.14 0.02 8.61
C VAL A 111 10.90 0.60 9.80
N ALA A 112 10.22 1.23 10.76
CA ALA A 112 10.86 1.78 11.95
C ALA A 112 11.65 0.72 12.75
N LEU A 113 11.13 -0.50 12.86
CA LEU A 113 11.81 -1.63 13.50
C LEU A 113 13.02 -2.14 12.70
N GLY A 114 12.90 -2.21 11.38
CA GLY A 114 13.93 -2.78 10.51
C GLY A 114 15.04 -1.82 10.13
N MET A 115 14.77 -0.51 10.07
CA MET A 115 15.72 0.50 9.61
C MET A 115 17.02 0.56 10.44
N PRO A 116 17.02 0.39 11.78
CA PRO A 116 18.25 0.29 12.57
C PRO A 116 19.22 -0.81 12.13
N LEU A 117 18.71 -1.89 11.50
CA LEU A 117 19.53 -3.00 10.98
C LEU A 117 20.25 -2.62 9.68
N ILE A 118 19.73 -1.64 8.94
CA ILE A 118 20.27 -1.18 7.66
C ILE A 118 21.16 0.07 7.87
N SER A 119 20.70 0.99 8.72
CA SER A 119 21.36 2.24 9.05
C SER A 119 21.48 2.36 10.56
N PRO A 120 22.65 2.02 11.15
CA PRO A 120 22.86 2.12 12.60
C PRO A 120 22.74 3.54 13.17
N ALA A 121 22.67 4.57 12.31
CA ALA A 121 22.40 5.95 12.69
C ALA A 121 20.90 6.20 12.98
N GLU A 122 20.01 5.33 12.51
CA GLU A 122 18.55 5.44 12.65
C GLU A 122 18.04 4.63 13.85
N ARG A 123 18.74 4.66 14.99
CA ARG A 123 18.34 3.94 16.21
C ARG A 123 17.04 4.49 16.77
N LEU A 124 16.21 3.57 17.27
CA LEU A 124 14.97 3.91 17.95
C LEU A 124 15.24 4.57 19.30
N THR A 125 14.61 5.71 19.54
CA THR A 125 14.52 6.32 20.86
C THR A 125 13.44 5.62 21.71
N MET A 126 13.50 5.79 23.04
CA MET A 126 12.46 5.24 23.93
C MET A 126 11.04 5.72 23.57
N ARG A 127 10.90 6.96 23.08
CA ARG A 127 9.61 7.50 22.61
C ARG A 127 9.11 6.77 21.37
N GLN A 128 9.99 6.51 20.41
CA GLN A 128 9.65 5.77 19.19
C GLN A 128 9.28 4.33 19.55
N THR A 129 10.03 3.66 20.43
CA THR A 129 9.70 2.32 20.94
C THR A 129 8.32 2.28 21.61
N ALA A 130 7.99 3.27 22.46
CA ALA A 130 6.66 3.36 23.06
C ALA A 130 5.55 3.55 22.00
N GLY A 131 5.80 4.38 20.99
CA GLY A 131 4.89 4.56 19.85
C GLY A 131 4.64 3.26 19.08
N LEU A 132 5.69 2.45 18.87
CA LEU A 132 5.58 1.12 18.28
C LEU A 132 4.70 0.21 19.14
N LEU A 133 4.96 0.11 20.45
CA LEU A 133 4.19 -0.75 21.35
C LEU A 133 2.70 -0.39 21.36
N ILE A 134 2.37 0.91 21.37
CA ILE A 134 0.97 1.39 21.29
C ILE A 134 0.32 0.93 19.98
N ALA A 135 1.02 1.09 18.85
CA ALA A 135 0.49 0.74 17.54
C ALA A 135 0.27 -0.77 17.36
N PHE A 136 1.26 -1.58 17.74
CA PHE A 136 1.14 -3.04 17.72
C PHE A 136 0.05 -3.53 18.67
N GLY A 137 -0.07 -2.92 19.86
CA GLY A 137 -1.15 -3.22 20.80
C GLY A 137 -2.53 -2.88 20.23
N ALA A 138 -2.68 -1.73 19.58
CA ALA A 138 -3.90 -1.32 18.88
C ALA A 138 -4.29 -2.31 17.77
N VAL A 139 -3.33 -2.72 16.95
CA VAL A 139 -3.56 -3.72 15.89
C VAL A 139 -3.94 -5.07 16.47
N ALA A 140 -3.23 -5.56 17.49
CA ALA A 140 -3.56 -6.83 18.16
C ALA A 140 -4.97 -6.80 18.77
N PHE A 141 -5.37 -5.66 19.35
CA PHE A 141 -6.71 -5.47 19.89
C PHE A 141 -7.80 -5.51 18.79
N ALA A 142 -7.56 -4.86 17.65
CA ALA A 142 -8.46 -4.92 16.50
C ALA A 142 -8.56 -6.35 15.96
N PHE A 143 -7.43 -7.05 15.85
CA PHE A 143 -7.34 -8.42 15.35
C PHE A 143 -8.14 -9.40 16.21
N GLY A 144 -8.16 -9.21 17.53
CA GLY A 144 -8.95 -10.04 18.46
C GLY A 144 -10.45 -10.08 18.14
N GLU A 145 -10.99 -9.06 17.47
CA GLU A 145 -12.36 -9.05 16.97
C GLU A 145 -12.58 -10.04 15.80
N GLY A 146 -11.60 -10.22 14.91
CA GLY A 146 -11.69 -11.20 13.82
C GLY A 146 -11.64 -12.65 14.31
N LEU A 147 -11.05 -12.88 15.49
CA LEU A 147 -10.93 -14.20 16.13
C LEU A 147 -12.18 -14.62 16.93
N HIS A 148 -12.86 -13.67 17.58
CA HIS A 148 -13.92 -13.95 18.55
C HIS A 148 -15.24 -13.23 18.25
N GLY A 149 -15.30 -12.43 17.19
CA GLY A 149 -16.48 -11.68 16.80
C GLY A 149 -17.50 -12.52 16.04
N THR A 150 -18.74 -12.02 15.94
CA THR A 150 -19.82 -12.60 15.14
C THR A 150 -19.69 -12.30 13.64
N GLY A 151 -18.47 -12.04 13.17
CA GLY A 151 -18.16 -11.67 11.79
C GLY A 151 -18.17 -12.85 10.83
N GLN A 152 -17.61 -12.66 9.63
CA GLN A 152 -17.44 -13.78 8.69
C GLN A 152 -16.56 -14.88 9.29
N ALA A 153 -16.89 -16.15 9.01
CA ALA A 153 -16.23 -17.32 9.60
C ALA A 153 -14.70 -17.37 9.41
N MET A 154 -14.18 -16.68 8.40
CA MET A 154 -12.74 -16.60 8.08
C MET A 154 -12.17 -15.18 8.21
N GLN A 155 -12.82 -14.29 8.96
CA GLN A 155 -12.38 -12.90 9.08
C GLN A 155 -10.95 -12.77 9.64
N TRP A 156 -10.59 -13.61 10.61
CA TRP A 156 -9.21 -13.69 11.12
C TRP A 156 -8.17 -13.98 10.02
N LEU A 157 -8.52 -14.77 9.00
CA LEU A 157 -7.63 -15.07 7.88
C LEU A 157 -7.41 -13.83 7.02
N GLY A 158 -8.48 -13.11 6.70
CA GLY A 158 -8.39 -11.84 5.98
C GLY A 158 -7.59 -10.78 6.74
N ASP A 159 -7.79 -10.70 8.06
CA ASP A 159 -7.01 -9.83 8.94
C ASP A 159 -5.54 -10.26 9.00
N ALA A 160 -5.25 -11.56 9.05
CA ALA A 160 -3.89 -12.10 9.09
C ALA A 160 -3.15 -11.80 7.78
N LEU A 161 -3.83 -11.94 6.65
CA LEU A 161 -3.32 -11.54 5.35
C LEU A 161 -3.09 -10.03 5.27
N GLY A 162 -3.94 -9.22 5.89
CA GLY A 162 -3.72 -7.76 5.99
C GLY A 162 -2.47 -7.39 6.80
N VAL A 163 -2.24 -8.08 7.94
CA VAL A 163 -1.02 -7.90 8.73
C VAL A 163 0.21 -8.38 7.95
N LEU A 164 0.13 -9.53 7.29
CA LEU A 164 1.21 -10.05 6.45
C LEU A 164 1.52 -9.09 5.29
N ALA A 165 0.50 -8.52 4.65
CA ALA A 165 0.68 -7.49 3.63
C ALA A 165 1.41 -6.26 4.18
N ALA A 166 1.09 -5.83 5.41
CA ALA A 166 1.82 -4.73 6.06
C ALA A 166 3.30 -5.05 6.30
N LEU A 167 3.61 -6.29 6.70
CA LEU A 167 4.99 -6.78 6.85
C LEU A 167 5.73 -6.79 5.50
N LEU A 168 5.07 -7.25 4.44
CA LEU A 168 5.62 -7.31 3.08
C LEU A 168 5.84 -5.90 2.50
N TRP A 169 4.93 -4.96 2.76
CA TRP A 169 5.09 -3.57 2.38
C TRP A 169 6.28 -2.92 3.09
N GLY A 170 6.38 -3.11 4.41
CA GLY A 170 7.53 -2.65 5.18
C GLY A 170 8.83 -3.29 4.69
N GLY A 171 8.81 -4.59 4.41
CA GLY A 171 9.90 -5.33 3.80
C GLY A 171 10.32 -4.78 2.44
N THR A 172 9.37 -4.42 1.57
CA THR A 172 9.63 -3.79 0.27
C THR A 172 10.39 -2.48 0.46
N THR A 173 9.95 -1.65 1.41
CA THR A 173 10.61 -0.39 1.74
C THR A 173 12.04 -0.63 2.25
N LEU A 174 12.22 -1.60 3.17
CA LEU A 174 13.52 -1.98 3.69
C LEU A 174 14.44 -2.54 2.60
N ALA A 175 13.93 -3.36 1.68
CA ALA A 175 14.68 -3.89 0.54
C ALA A 175 15.15 -2.79 -0.42
N ILE A 176 14.30 -1.81 -0.70
CA ILE A 176 14.68 -0.62 -1.48
C ILE A 176 15.82 0.12 -0.77
N ARG A 177 15.70 0.35 0.54
CA ARG A 177 16.68 1.10 1.34
C ARG A 177 18.00 0.36 1.54
N ALA A 178 17.98 -0.96 1.68
CA ALA A 178 19.15 -1.79 1.92
C ALA A 178 19.97 -2.13 0.66
N THR A 179 19.42 -1.88 -0.53
CA THR A 179 20.06 -2.28 -1.80
C THR A 179 20.43 -1.06 -2.65
N ARG A 180 21.12 -1.31 -3.77
CA ARG A 180 21.44 -0.28 -4.78
C ARG A 180 20.19 0.36 -5.41
N LEU A 181 19.01 -0.20 -5.17
CA LEU A 181 17.74 0.35 -5.62
C LEU A 181 17.43 1.70 -4.95
N SER A 182 18.00 1.99 -3.78
CA SER A 182 17.89 3.29 -3.09
C SER A 182 18.38 4.48 -3.94
N SER A 183 19.30 4.24 -4.89
CA SER A 183 19.84 5.24 -5.81
C SER A 183 19.14 5.25 -7.19
N ALA A 184 18.23 4.32 -7.45
CA ALA A 184 17.51 4.24 -8.71
C ALA A 184 16.45 5.34 -8.82
N SER A 185 16.05 5.69 -10.05
CA SER A 185 14.93 6.61 -10.23
C SER A 185 13.63 5.99 -9.72
N ALA A 186 12.70 6.83 -9.30
CA ALA A 186 11.42 6.38 -8.75
C ALA A 186 10.61 5.57 -9.79
N GLU A 187 10.67 5.97 -11.06
CA GLU A 187 10.04 5.26 -12.17
C GLU A 187 10.62 3.85 -12.34
N LYS A 188 11.93 3.69 -12.22
CA LYS A 188 12.60 2.39 -12.29
C LYS A 188 12.21 1.49 -11.11
N THR A 189 12.25 2.04 -9.90
CA THR A 189 11.83 1.32 -8.68
C THR A 189 10.36 0.90 -8.73
N LEU A 190 9.48 1.76 -9.24
CA LEU A 190 8.07 1.43 -9.41
C LEU A 190 7.84 0.41 -10.53
N LEU A 191 8.58 0.51 -11.64
CA LEU A 191 8.48 -0.45 -12.73
C LEU A 191 8.92 -1.85 -12.32
N TYR A 192 9.95 -1.99 -11.49
CA TYR A 192 10.30 -3.29 -10.90
C TYR A 192 9.14 -3.87 -10.08
N GLN A 193 8.51 -3.06 -9.22
CA GLN A 193 7.39 -3.50 -8.39
C GLN A 193 6.19 -3.93 -9.23
N LEU A 194 5.74 -3.07 -10.16
CA LEU A 194 4.58 -3.33 -11.00
C LEU A 194 4.84 -4.46 -12.01
N GLY A 195 6.01 -4.49 -12.64
CA GLY A 195 6.35 -5.50 -13.65
C GLY A 195 6.46 -6.90 -13.06
N VAL A 196 7.20 -7.05 -11.94
CA VAL A 196 7.33 -8.35 -11.26
C VAL A 196 5.99 -8.78 -10.68
N SER A 197 5.23 -7.85 -10.08
CA SER A 197 3.88 -8.14 -9.59
C SER A 197 2.94 -8.61 -10.67
N ALA A 198 2.91 -7.95 -11.83
CA ALA A 198 2.06 -8.36 -12.94
C ALA A 198 2.34 -9.80 -13.37
N LEU A 199 3.62 -10.14 -13.54
CA LEU A 199 4.05 -11.48 -13.98
C LEU A 199 3.81 -12.55 -12.90
N ALA A 200 4.24 -12.29 -11.66
CA ALA A 200 4.13 -13.26 -10.57
C ALA A 200 2.67 -13.54 -10.21
N LEU A 201 1.81 -12.51 -10.19
CA LEU A 201 0.40 -12.67 -9.87
C LEU A 201 -0.39 -13.29 -11.01
N ALA A 202 -0.07 -12.98 -12.28
CA ALA A 202 -0.65 -13.67 -13.42
C ALA A 202 -0.28 -15.16 -13.41
N ALA A 203 0.97 -15.49 -13.10
CA ALA A 203 1.40 -16.88 -12.93
C ALA A 203 0.65 -17.57 -11.78
N GLY A 204 0.45 -16.88 -10.65
CA GLY A 204 -0.35 -17.38 -9.53
C GLY A 204 -1.82 -17.61 -9.90
N ALA A 205 -2.43 -16.69 -10.65
CA ALA A 205 -3.80 -16.81 -11.14
C ALA A 205 -3.96 -18.03 -12.05
N LEU A 206 -3.02 -18.22 -12.98
CA LEU A 206 -3.00 -19.40 -13.86
C LEU A 206 -2.79 -20.70 -13.07
N ALA A 207 -1.86 -20.72 -12.10
CA ALA A 207 -1.56 -21.90 -11.30
C ALA A 207 -2.72 -22.32 -10.38
N THR A 208 -3.55 -21.37 -9.94
CA THR A 208 -4.73 -21.61 -9.12
C THR A 208 -5.99 -21.87 -9.94
N GLY A 209 -5.90 -21.80 -11.28
CA GLY A 209 -7.04 -21.98 -12.17
C GLY A 209 -8.06 -20.85 -12.09
N GLU A 210 -7.65 -19.66 -11.63
CA GLU A 210 -8.51 -18.49 -11.55
C GLU A 210 -8.96 -18.09 -12.97
N ALA A 211 -10.27 -18.00 -13.18
CA ALA A 211 -10.81 -17.60 -14.47
C ALA A 211 -10.83 -16.08 -14.59
N LEU A 212 -10.55 -15.57 -15.79
CA LEU A 212 -10.88 -14.20 -16.14
C LEU A 212 -12.40 -14.03 -16.21
N PRO A 213 -12.92 -12.80 -15.99
CA PRO A 213 -14.34 -12.53 -16.13
C PRO A 213 -14.82 -12.88 -17.55
N PRO A 214 -15.97 -13.55 -17.71
CA PRO A 214 -16.51 -13.90 -19.02
C PRO A 214 -16.96 -12.66 -19.80
N ALA A 215 -17.28 -11.57 -19.10
CA ALA A 215 -17.62 -10.28 -19.69
C ALA A 215 -17.07 -9.14 -18.83
N TRP A 216 -16.60 -8.09 -19.49
CA TRP A 216 -16.12 -6.88 -18.82
C TRP A 216 -17.29 -5.89 -18.68
N SER A 217 -17.94 -5.90 -17.52
CA SER A 217 -19.00 -4.94 -17.23
C SER A 217 -18.43 -3.51 -17.16
N TRP A 218 -19.26 -2.51 -17.46
CA TRP A 218 -18.86 -1.11 -17.34
C TRP A 218 -18.44 -0.74 -15.91
N ARG A 219 -19.04 -1.43 -14.92
CA ARG A 219 -18.68 -1.28 -13.50
C ARG A 219 -17.27 -1.80 -13.23
N LEU A 220 -16.96 -3.01 -13.68
CA LEU A 220 -15.62 -3.60 -13.53
C LEU A 220 -14.56 -2.74 -14.25
N VAL A 221 -14.83 -2.30 -15.47
CA VAL A 221 -13.94 -1.42 -16.23
C VAL A 221 -13.70 -0.11 -15.49
N GLY A 222 -14.75 0.50 -14.92
CA GLY A 222 -14.62 1.73 -14.12
C GLY A 222 -13.78 1.53 -12.84
N LEU A 223 -14.07 0.49 -12.07
CA LEU A 223 -13.33 0.16 -10.84
C LEU A 223 -11.87 -0.19 -11.13
N PHE A 224 -11.62 -0.97 -12.19
CA PHE A 224 -10.29 -1.35 -12.64
C PHE A 224 -9.51 -0.15 -13.18
N GLY A 225 -10.12 0.67 -14.02
CA GLY A 225 -9.53 1.89 -14.56
C GLY A 225 -9.15 2.88 -13.47
N PHE A 226 -10.02 3.08 -12.47
CA PHE A 226 -9.72 3.85 -11.28
C PHE A 226 -8.48 3.31 -10.55
N GLN A 227 -8.45 2.01 -10.30
CA GLN A 227 -7.34 1.35 -9.59
C GLN A 227 -6.01 1.44 -10.35
N ALA A 228 -5.99 1.13 -11.63
CA ALA A 228 -4.77 1.08 -12.42
C ALA A 228 -4.27 2.47 -12.82
N VAL A 229 -5.14 3.32 -13.36
CA VAL A 229 -4.76 4.60 -13.96
C VAL A 229 -4.66 5.70 -12.91
N ILE A 230 -5.68 5.85 -12.06
CA ILE A 230 -5.72 6.95 -11.09
C ILE A 230 -4.86 6.60 -9.88
N VAL A 231 -5.06 5.43 -9.28
CA VAL A 231 -4.33 5.06 -8.06
C VAL A 231 -2.91 4.60 -8.38
N SER A 232 -2.72 3.53 -9.15
CA SER A 232 -1.38 2.95 -9.33
C SER A 232 -0.45 3.69 -10.29
N PHE A 233 -0.96 4.54 -11.19
CA PHE A 233 -0.13 5.34 -12.07
C PHE A 233 -0.07 6.81 -11.63
N ALA A 234 -1.18 7.54 -11.74
CA ALA A 234 -1.18 8.99 -11.54
C ALA A 234 -0.81 9.39 -10.10
N SER A 235 -1.39 8.72 -9.09
CA SER A 235 -1.12 9.07 -7.70
C SER A 235 0.32 8.76 -7.27
N TYR A 236 0.92 7.69 -7.80
CA TYR A 236 2.32 7.36 -7.52
C TYR A 236 3.30 8.32 -8.21
N LEU A 237 3.05 8.73 -9.46
CA LEU A 237 3.85 9.78 -10.10
C LEU A 237 3.77 11.10 -9.32
N LEU A 238 2.57 11.46 -8.88
CA LEU A 238 2.34 12.66 -8.08
C LEU A 238 3.03 12.57 -6.71
N TRP A 239 2.99 11.41 -6.07
CA TRP A 239 3.69 11.14 -4.82
C TRP A 239 5.21 11.27 -4.96
N PHE A 240 5.79 10.72 -6.03
CA PHE A 240 7.23 10.88 -6.27
C PHE A 240 7.62 12.33 -6.57
N TRP A 241 6.76 13.05 -7.30
CA TRP A 241 6.94 14.49 -7.46
C TRP A 241 6.90 15.21 -6.11
N LEU A 242 5.94 14.89 -5.24
CA LEU A 242 5.84 15.48 -3.90
C LEU A 242 7.09 15.18 -3.05
N ILE A 243 7.55 13.93 -2.98
CA ILE A 243 8.76 13.56 -2.20
C ILE A 243 9.98 14.34 -2.69
N ARG A 244 10.09 14.58 -4.00
CA ARG A 244 11.22 15.31 -4.57
C ARG A 244 11.20 16.81 -4.23
N HIS A 245 10.02 17.40 -4.05
CA HIS A 245 9.87 18.84 -3.86
C HIS A 245 9.59 19.27 -2.42
N TYR A 246 9.13 18.35 -1.56
CA TYR A 246 8.71 18.63 -0.19
C TYR A 246 9.44 17.77 0.87
N PRO A 247 9.38 18.13 2.16
CA PRO A 247 9.99 17.34 3.22
C PRO A 247 9.23 16.02 3.44
N ALA A 248 9.94 14.89 3.36
CA ALA A 248 9.34 13.56 3.49
C ALA A 248 8.59 13.35 4.81
N THR A 249 9.12 13.84 5.93
CA THR A 249 8.50 13.74 7.27
C THR A 249 7.10 14.35 7.32
N ARG A 250 6.90 15.50 6.65
CA ARG A 250 5.59 16.16 6.60
C ARG A 250 4.62 15.40 5.71
N LEU A 251 5.09 14.92 4.56
CA LEU A 251 4.28 14.09 3.66
C LEU A 251 3.77 12.83 4.38
N SER A 252 4.67 12.11 5.05
CA SER A 252 4.37 10.87 5.78
C SER A 252 3.40 11.05 6.94
N SER A 253 3.27 12.26 7.50
CA SER A 253 2.29 12.53 8.57
C SER A 253 0.86 12.69 8.04
N PHE A 254 0.71 13.18 6.80
CA PHE A 254 -0.61 13.31 6.17
C PHE A 254 -1.12 11.98 5.61
N THR A 255 -0.23 11.12 5.11
CA THR A 255 -0.61 9.79 4.59
C THR A 255 -1.31 8.94 5.65
N LEU A 256 -1.15 9.27 6.93
CA LEU A 256 -1.83 8.67 8.07
C LEU A 256 -3.33 8.95 8.13
N SER A 257 -3.81 9.89 7.31
CA SER A 257 -5.23 10.15 7.13
C SER A 257 -5.88 9.11 6.20
N THR A 258 -5.09 8.36 5.43
CA THR A 258 -5.60 7.36 4.48
C THR A 258 -6.47 6.28 5.14
N PRO A 259 -6.11 5.70 6.30
CA PRO A 259 -6.97 4.73 6.97
C PRO A 259 -8.30 5.31 7.44
N LEU A 260 -8.33 6.59 7.84
CA LEU A 260 -9.57 7.27 8.17
C LEU A 260 -10.47 7.35 6.94
N PHE A 261 -9.94 7.77 5.79
CA PHE A 261 -10.71 7.81 4.55
C PHE A 261 -11.12 6.42 4.05
N GLY A 262 -10.27 5.42 4.20
CA GLY A 262 -10.59 4.03 3.85
C GLY A 262 -11.72 3.46 4.69
N LEU A 263 -11.70 3.70 6.00
CA LEU A 263 -12.76 3.31 6.93
C LEU A 263 -14.08 4.04 6.63
N LEU A 264 -14.04 5.35 6.39
CA LEU A 264 -15.23 6.12 6.01
C LEU A 264 -15.80 5.66 4.66
N ALA A 265 -14.94 5.43 3.67
CA ALA A 265 -15.37 4.95 2.36
C ALA A 265 -15.98 3.54 2.45
N GLY A 266 -15.40 2.64 3.24
CA GLY A 266 -15.94 1.29 3.45
C GLY A 266 -17.32 1.32 4.11
N ALA A 267 -17.50 2.16 5.12
CA ALA A 267 -18.80 2.33 5.77
C ALA A 267 -19.85 2.95 4.84
N LEU A 268 -19.51 4.02 4.12
CA LEU A 268 -20.45 4.77 3.28
C LEU A 268 -20.82 4.03 1.98
N LEU A 269 -19.86 3.37 1.34
CA LEU A 269 -20.05 2.79 0.01
C LEU A 269 -20.34 1.29 0.03
N LEU A 270 -19.85 0.56 1.03
CA LEU A 270 -20.05 -0.89 1.16
C LEU A 270 -20.92 -1.26 2.37
N GLY A 271 -21.35 -0.28 3.18
CA GLY A 271 -22.14 -0.54 4.38
C GLY A 271 -21.36 -1.32 5.46
N GLU A 272 -20.03 -1.24 5.46
CA GLU A 272 -19.21 -1.99 6.41
C GLU A 272 -19.37 -1.45 7.84
N PRO A 273 -19.47 -2.33 8.86
CA PRO A 273 -19.62 -1.89 10.24
C PRO A 273 -18.33 -1.23 10.74
N ILE A 274 -18.43 0.01 11.23
CA ILE A 274 -17.36 0.67 11.97
C ILE A 274 -17.48 0.24 13.43
N THR A 275 -16.58 -0.64 13.85
CA THR A 275 -16.57 -1.13 15.23
C THR A 275 -15.77 -0.19 16.13
N PRO A 276 -16.14 -0.02 17.41
CA PRO A 276 -15.35 0.76 18.36
C PRO A 276 -13.91 0.26 18.47
N ARG A 277 -13.69 -1.06 18.33
CA ARG A 277 -12.34 -1.67 18.33
C ARG A 277 -11.52 -1.19 17.14
N LEU A 278 -12.12 -1.11 15.95
CA LEU A 278 -11.43 -0.61 14.76
C LEU A 278 -11.10 0.89 14.87
N MET A 279 -11.99 1.69 15.47
CA MET A 279 -11.73 3.10 15.74
C MET A 279 -10.58 3.29 16.74
N LEU A 280 -10.55 2.51 17.83
CA LEU A 280 -9.46 2.53 18.80
C LEU A 280 -8.13 2.09 18.17
N ALA A 281 -8.16 1.10 17.28
CA ALA A 281 -6.98 0.66 16.56
C ALA A 281 -6.42 1.76 15.65
N LEU A 282 -7.30 2.44 14.91
CA LEU A 282 -6.94 3.61 14.10
C LEU A 282 -6.34 4.73 14.95
N ALA A 283 -6.95 5.05 16.09
CA ALA A 283 -6.44 6.06 17.01
C ALA A 283 -5.05 5.69 17.58
N GLY A 284 -4.86 4.42 17.97
CA GLY A 284 -3.58 3.92 18.45
C GLY A 284 -2.48 3.93 17.39
N LEU A 285 -2.80 3.56 16.15
CA LEU A 285 -1.89 3.69 15.01
C LEU A 285 -1.49 5.16 14.79
N ALA A 286 -2.47 6.08 14.74
CA ALA A 286 -2.19 7.50 14.57
C ALA A 286 -1.28 8.05 15.70
N ALA A 287 -1.60 7.72 16.96
CA ALA A 287 -0.78 8.11 18.10
C ALA A 287 0.63 7.54 18.03
N GLY A 288 0.76 6.25 17.72
CA GLY A 288 2.05 5.56 17.58
C GLY A 288 2.93 6.22 16.52
N ILE A 289 2.37 6.53 15.34
CA ILE A 289 3.15 7.16 14.28
C ILE A 289 3.57 8.59 14.65
N VAL A 290 2.71 9.36 15.31
CA VAL A 290 3.07 10.71 15.81
C VAL A 290 4.25 10.62 16.78
N MET A 291 4.30 9.60 17.63
CA MET A 291 5.41 9.38 18.55
C MET A 291 6.69 8.91 17.83
N VAL A 292 6.55 8.15 16.75
CA VAL A 292 7.70 7.69 15.94
C VAL A 292 8.35 8.83 15.16
N ASN A 293 7.54 9.78 14.69
CA ASN A 293 7.98 10.90 13.85
C ASN A 293 8.50 12.12 14.63
N ARG A 294 8.47 12.09 15.98
CA ARG A 294 8.95 13.16 16.87
C ARG A 294 10.26 12.78 17.55
#